data_AF-A0AAV5JU22-F1
#
_entry.id   AF-A0AAV5JU22-F1
#
_cell.length_a   1.000
_cell.length_b   1.000
_cell.length_c   1.000
_cell.angle_alpha   90.00
_cell.angle_beta   90.00
_cell.angle_gamma   90.00
#
_symmetry.space_group_name_H-M   'P 1'
#
loop_
_entity.id
_entity.type
_entity.pdbx_description
1 polymer ?
#
loop_
_entity_poly.entity_id
_entity_poly.type
_entity_poly.pdbx_seq_one_letter_code
_entity_poly.pdbx_strand_id
1 'polypeptide(L)'
;MAANGSAQLTFKNAIGAVKDSTKVGLVKGNGDNKKLDIAIVKATKRNEKFPKEKHVKTIFNAVSCSNPRPVVVFCLHAMAKRLSKTHNWTVALKTLIVIHRALREVDPTFLDELINFSRHRSLSMLNLAHLRDDSSTNAWDYSAWVRVYALYLEERLACFSALKYDVEREQS
;
A
#
# COMPACT_ATOMS: atom_id res chain seq x y z
N MET A 1 52.86 -1.44 -4.11
CA MET A 1 51.67 -0.56 -4.03
C MET A 1 50.51 -1.22 -4.75
N ALA A 2 49.35 -1.18 -4.13
CA ALA A 2 48.28 -2.16 -4.23
C ALA A 2 47.43 -2.05 -5.52
N ALA A 3 47.28 -3.17 -6.21
CA ALA A 3 46.16 -3.47 -7.09
C ALA A 3 45.11 -4.22 -6.25
N ASN A 4 43.98 -3.58 -5.90
CA ASN A 4 42.80 -4.33 -5.40
C ASN A 4 41.49 -3.51 -5.29
N GLY A 5 41.16 -2.67 -6.27
CA GLY A 5 39.94 -1.83 -6.22
C GLY A 5 38.73 -2.35 -7.00
N SER A 6 38.93 -3.11 -8.08
CA SER A 6 37.88 -3.35 -9.09
C SER A 6 37.19 -4.72 -8.99
N ALA A 7 37.77 -5.70 -8.28
CA ALA A 7 37.21 -7.05 -8.19
C ALA A 7 36.13 -7.23 -7.09
N GLN A 8 36.07 -6.34 -6.09
CA GLN A 8 35.12 -6.47 -4.97
C GLN A 8 33.72 -5.94 -5.28
N LEU A 9 33.56 -5.07 -6.28
CA LEU A 9 32.28 -4.48 -6.65
C LEU A 9 31.41 -5.41 -7.52
N THR A 10 32.01 -6.33 -8.26
CA THR A 10 31.30 -7.23 -9.17
C THR A 10 30.71 -8.45 -8.43
N PHE A 11 31.36 -8.91 -7.36
CA PHE A 11 30.88 -10.08 -6.58
C PHE A 11 29.67 -9.77 -5.69
N LYS A 12 29.55 -8.54 -5.17
CA LYS A 12 28.39 -8.15 -4.33
C LYS A 12 27.09 -8.02 -5.12
N ASN A 13 27.16 -7.69 -6.41
CA ASN A 13 25.99 -7.59 -7.27
C ASN A 13 25.50 -8.96 -7.77
N ALA A 14 26.40 -9.95 -7.90
CA ALA A 14 26.04 -11.31 -8.28
C ALA A 14 25.34 -12.09 -7.15
N ILE A 15 25.72 -11.87 -5.89
CA ILE A 15 25.11 -12.53 -4.72
C ILE A 15 23.72 -11.96 -4.39
N GLY A 16 23.46 -10.68 -4.72
CA GLY A 16 22.12 -10.09 -4.60
C GLY A 16 21.11 -10.66 -5.60
N ALA A 17 21.55 -11.00 -6.81
CA ALA A 17 20.69 -11.49 -7.88
C ALA A 17 20.25 -12.96 -7.71
N VAL A 18 21.03 -13.78 -6.98
CA VAL A 18 20.72 -15.21 -6.77
C VAL A 18 19.85 -15.44 -5.52
N LYS A 19 19.81 -14.48 -4.58
CA LYS A 19 19.00 -14.61 -3.35
C LYS A 19 17.49 -14.41 -3.56
N ASP A 20 17.10 -13.83 -4.71
CA ASP A 20 15.69 -13.69 -5.10
C ASP A 20 15.17 -14.88 -5.95
N SER A 21 16.01 -15.88 -6.25
CA SER A 21 15.65 -16.95 -7.20
C SER A 21 15.15 -18.26 -6.56
N THR A 22 14.84 -18.31 -5.26
CA THR A 22 14.31 -19.55 -4.63
C THR A 22 13.30 -19.30 -3.53
N LYS A 23 12.21 -18.61 -3.88
CA LYS A 23 10.90 -18.76 -3.22
C LYS A 23 9.77 -18.90 -4.24
N VAL A 24 10.04 -19.65 -5.31
CA VAL A 24 9.04 -20.00 -6.32
C VAL A 24 8.39 -21.31 -5.90
N GLY A 25 7.43 -21.20 -4.97
CA GLY A 25 6.45 -22.24 -4.65
C GLY A 25 5.19 -22.00 -5.47
N LEU A 26 5.02 -22.81 -6.53
CA LEU A 26 3.77 -23.25 -7.16
C LEU A 26 2.47 -22.55 -6.75
N VAL A 27 1.98 -21.59 -7.54
CA VAL A 27 0.56 -21.48 -7.94
C VAL A 27 0.52 -20.70 -9.27
N LYS A 28 -0.38 -21.09 -10.16
CA LYS A 28 -0.78 -20.46 -11.44
C LYS A 28 -1.07 -18.93 -11.41
N GLY A 29 -0.82 -18.22 -10.30
CA GLY A 29 -1.24 -16.84 -9.99
C GLY A 29 -0.16 -15.77 -9.95
N ASN A 30 1.07 -16.02 -10.41
CA ASN A 30 2.15 -15.01 -10.33
C ASN A 30 1.95 -13.82 -11.30
N GLY A 31 1.26 -14.04 -12.43
CA GLY A 31 1.02 -13.01 -13.43
C GLY A 31 0.06 -11.93 -12.96
N ASP A 32 -1.01 -12.32 -12.27
CA ASP A 32 -2.06 -11.37 -11.85
C ASP A 32 -1.64 -10.59 -10.60
N ASN A 33 -0.93 -11.22 -9.66
CA ASN A 33 -0.27 -10.51 -8.55
C ASN A 33 0.73 -9.48 -9.07
N LYS A 34 1.52 -9.81 -10.11
CA LYS A 34 2.43 -8.86 -10.75
C LYS A 34 1.68 -7.70 -11.42
N LYS A 35 0.56 -7.95 -12.10
CA LYS A 35 -0.27 -6.89 -12.69
C LYS A 35 -0.84 -5.97 -11.61
N LEU A 36 -1.27 -6.55 -10.48
CA LEU A 36 -1.80 -5.81 -9.34
C LEU A 36 -0.73 -4.93 -8.69
N ASP A 37 0.47 -5.45 -8.46
CA ASP A 37 1.61 -4.66 -7.98
C ASP A 37 1.92 -3.49 -8.93
N ILE A 38 1.92 -3.73 -10.23
CA ILE A 38 2.10 -2.68 -11.24
C ILE A 38 0.97 -1.64 -11.14
N ALA A 39 -0.28 -2.05 -10.94
CA ALA A 39 -1.41 -1.14 -10.78
C ALA A 39 -1.23 -0.27 -9.53
N ILE A 40 -0.86 -0.84 -8.39
CA ILE A 40 -0.59 -0.12 -7.13
C ILE A 40 0.53 0.91 -7.34
N VAL A 41 1.65 0.52 -7.94
CA VAL A 41 2.77 1.43 -8.23
C VAL A 41 2.36 2.54 -9.20
N LYS A 42 1.56 2.23 -10.22
CA LYS A 42 1.11 3.23 -11.20
C LYS A 42 0.03 4.17 -10.63
N ALA A 43 -0.81 3.71 -9.73
CA ALA A 43 -1.78 4.53 -9.00
C ALA A 43 -1.07 5.49 -8.02
N THR A 44 0.03 5.05 -7.42
CA THR A 44 0.76 5.73 -6.34
C THR A 44 2.12 6.30 -6.81
N LYS A 45 2.16 6.86 -8.02
CA LYS A 45 3.34 7.56 -8.53
C LYS A 45 3.57 8.86 -7.74
N ARG A 46 4.84 9.25 -7.60
CA ARG A 46 5.31 10.48 -6.93
C ARG A 46 4.87 11.80 -7.60
N ASN A 47 4.10 11.76 -8.69
CA ASN A 47 3.67 12.96 -9.38
C ASN A 47 2.42 13.58 -8.73
N GLU A 48 2.30 14.89 -8.75
CA GLU A 48 1.16 15.64 -8.19
C GLU A 48 -0.07 15.62 -9.12
N LYS A 49 -0.58 14.41 -9.38
CA LYS A 49 -1.80 14.18 -10.17
C LYS A 49 -2.63 13.11 -9.47
N PHE A 50 -3.95 13.16 -9.56
CA PHE A 50 -4.79 12.11 -8.98
C PHE A 50 -4.42 10.69 -9.45
N PRO A 51 -4.66 9.65 -8.62
CA PRO A 51 -4.53 8.26 -9.03
C PRO A 51 -5.31 8.00 -10.33
N LYS A 52 -4.66 7.42 -11.35
CA LYS A 52 -5.34 7.16 -12.62
C LYS A 52 -6.42 6.11 -12.43
N GLU A 53 -7.62 6.41 -12.88
CA GLU A 53 -8.81 5.59 -12.62
C GLU A 53 -8.68 4.14 -13.07
N LYS A 54 -8.04 3.89 -14.22
CA LYS A 54 -7.80 2.52 -14.70
C LYS A 54 -7.03 1.64 -13.71
N HIS A 55 -6.11 2.22 -12.94
CA HIS A 55 -5.34 1.50 -11.94
C HIS A 55 -6.12 1.33 -10.64
N VAL A 56 -6.91 2.34 -10.26
CA VAL A 56 -7.83 2.25 -9.11
C VAL A 56 -8.86 1.15 -9.33
N LYS A 57 -9.51 1.10 -10.50
CA LYS A 57 -10.44 0.02 -10.88
C LYS A 57 -9.81 -1.37 -10.83
N THR A 58 -8.54 -1.48 -11.23
CA THR A 58 -7.80 -2.76 -11.13
C THR A 58 -7.64 -3.18 -9.66
N ILE A 59 -7.32 -2.23 -8.79
CA ILE A 59 -7.18 -2.46 -7.34
C ILE A 59 -8.53 -2.83 -6.73
N PHE A 60 -9.60 -2.11 -7.07
CA PHE A 60 -10.95 -2.36 -6.53
C PHE A 60 -11.48 -3.73 -6.92
N ASN A 61 -11.28 -4.12 -8.19
CA ASN A 61 -11.60 -5.47 -8.61
C ASN A 61 -10.87 -6.50 -7.74
N ALA A 62 -9.56 -6.33 -7.49
CA ALA A 62 -8.78 -7.27 -6.69
C ALA A 62 -9.22 -7.38 -5.21
N VAL A 63 -9.80 -6.32 -4.64
CA VAL A 63 -10.28 -6.31 -3.24
C VAL A 63 -11.77 -6.56 -3.09
N SER A 64 -12.49 -6.83 -4.18
CA SER A 64 -13.92 -7.13 -4.14
C SER A 64 -14.18 -8.55 -3.62
N CYS A 65 -15.35 -8.75 -2.99
CA CYS A 65 -15.86 -10.02 -2.48
C CYS A 65 -15.84 -11.17 -3.51
N SER A 66 -15.91 -10.86 -4.81
CA SER A 66 -15.83 -11.85 -5.89
C SER A 66 -14.46 -12.52 -6.03
N ASN A 67 -13.42 -11.97 -5.40
CA ASN A 67 -12.05 -12.47 -5.52
C ASN A 67 -11.64 -13.33 -4.33
N PRO A 68 -10.76 -14.33 -4.54
CA PRO A 68 -10.25 -15.16 -3.45
C PRO A 68 -9.52 -14.33 -2.38
N ARG A 69 -9.71 -14.66 -1.10
CA ARG A 69 -9.05 -13.99 0.04
C ARG A 69 -7.54 -13.81 -0.10
N PRO A 70 -6.76 -14.77 -0.63
CA PRO A 70 -5.32 -14.56 -0.84
C PRO A 70 -4.98 -13.36 -1.74
N VAL A 71 -5.82 -13.05 -2.73
CA VAL A 71 -5.63 -11.90 -3.63
C VAL A 71 -5.88 -10.58 -2.88
N VAL A 72 -6.93 -10.53 -2.06
CA VAL A 72 -7.27 -9.38 -1.22
C VAL A 72 -6.14 -9.11 -0.23
N VAL A 73 -5.68 -10.13 0.49
CA VAL A 73 -4.57 -10.03 1.46
C VAL A 73 -3.27 -9.60 0.78
N PHE A 74 -3.00 -10.10 -0.43
CA PHE A 74 -1.84 -9.66 -1.21
C PHE A 74 -1.94 -8.17 -1.55
N CYS A 75 -3.11 -7.69 -1.99
CA CYS A 75 -3.35 -6.30 -2.30
C CYS A 75 -3.12 -5.38 -1.08
N LEU A 76 -3.72 -5.74 0.05
CA LEU A 76 -3.56 -5.03 1.33
C LEU A 76 -2.09 -4.98 1.76
N HIS A 77 -1.39 -6.11 1.66
CA HIS A 77 0.03 -6.19 1.98
C HIS A 77 0.88 -5.29 1.06
N ALA A 78 0.61 -5.29 -0.24
CA ALA A 78 1.33 -4.44 -1.20
C ALA A 78 1.11 -2.95 -0.91
N MET A 79 -0.10 -2.53 -0.55
CA MET A 79 -0.40 -1.15 -0.14
C MET A 79 0.27 -0.79 1.19
N ALA A 80 0.20 -1.65 2.21
CA ALA A 80 0.86 -1.43 3.50
C ALA A 80 2.38 -1.35 3.36
N LYS A 81 2.97 -2.19 2.51
CA LYS A 81 4.40 -2.13 2.16
C LYS A 81 4.76 -0.83 1.45
N ARG A 82 3.86 -0.27 0.63
CA ARG A 82 4.07 1.03 -0.03
C ARG A 82 4.10 2.18 0.97
N LEU A 83 3.20 2.16 1.96
CA LEU A 83 3.10 3.16 3.03
C LEU A 83 4.29 3.11 4.00
N SER A 84 4.67 1.92 4.47
CA SER A 84 5.78 1.75 5.42
C SER A 84 7.16 2.13 4.86
N LYS A 85 7.35 2.10 3.53
CA LYS A 85 8.65 2.37 2.89
C LYS A 85 8.79 3.75 2.28
N THR A 86 7.70 4.52 2.18
CA THR A 86 7.76 5.83 1.51
C THR A 86 8.04 6.94 2.50
N HIS A 87 8.94 7.84 2.12
CA HIS A 87 9.08 9.17 2.74
C HIS A 87 8.46 10.27 1.87
N ASN A 88 7.91 9.92 0.70
CA ASN A 88 7.30 10.89 -0.20
C ASN A 88 5.81 11.08 0.13
N TRP A 89 5.41 12.33 0.41
CA TRP A 89 4.04 12.68 0.80
C TRP A 89 3.02 12.31 -0.29
N THR A 90 3.36 12.51 -1.57
CA THR A 90 2.44 12.24 -2.69
C THR A 90 2.12 10.75 -2.82
N VAL A 91 3.13 9.88 -2.65
CA VAL A 91 2.91 8.42 -2.67
C VAL A 91 2.00 8.01 -1.53
N ALA A 92 2.29 8.48 -0.30
CA ALA A 92 1.49 8.16 0.87
C ALA A 92 0.04 8.64 0.71
N LEU A 93 -0.16 9.90 0.33
CA LEU A 93 -1.47 10.49 0.09
C LEU A 93 -2.28 9.67 -0.93
N LYS A 94 -1.68 9.33 -2.07
CA LYS A 94 -2.37 8.54 -3.10
C LYS A 94 -2.75 7.15 -2.62
N THR A 95 -1.88 6.50 -1.84
CA THR A 95 -2.21 5.19 -1.26
C THR A 95 -3.38 5.32 -0.30
N LEU A 96 -3.40 6.33 0.57
CA LEU A 96 -4.53 6.61 1.46
C LEU A 96 -5.82 6.94 0.70
N ILE A 97 -5.75 7.72 -0.38
CA ILE A 97 -6.90 7.99 -1.25
C ILE A 97 -7.45 6.70 -1.84
N VAL A 98 -6.60 5.79 -2.32
CA VAL A 98 -7.05 4.49 -2.87
C VAL A 98 -7.71 3.65 -1.78
N ILE A 99 -7.14 3.60 -0.56
CA ILE A 99 -7.74 2.88 0.58
C ILE A 99 -9.09 3.50 0.97
N HIS A 100 -9.15 4.82 1.12
CA HIS A 100 -10.39 5.50 1.49
C HIS A 100 -11.48 5.31 0.44
N ARG A 101 -11.14 5.46 -0.85
CA ARG A 101 -12.09 5.18 -1.91
C ARG A 101 -12.53 3.72 -1.90
N ALA A 102 -11.64 2.75 -1.66
CA ALA A 102 -12.03 1.35 -1.52
C ALA A 102 -13.01 1.14 -0.35
N LEU A 103 -12.83 1.84 0.78
CA LEU A 103 -13.79 1.79 1.89
C LEU A 103 -15.18 2.30 1.54
N ARG A 104 -15.31 3.19 0.55
CA ARG A 104 -16.59 3.76 0.11
C ARG A 104 -17.21 3.05 -1.10
N GLU A 105 -16.39 2.72 -2.09
CA GLU A 105 -16.83 2.30 -3.42
C GLU A 105 -16.82 0.78 -3.62
N VAL A 106 -16.13 0.03 -2.75
CA VAL A 106 -16.11 -1.45 -2.81
C VAL A 106 -17.18 -2.02 -1.87
N ASP A 107 -17.56 -3.28 -2.09
CA ASP A 107 -18.48 -3.99 -1.22
C ASP A 107 -18.05 -3.96 0.27
N PRO A 108 -19.01 -4.08 1.21
CA PRO A 108 -18.73 -3.94 2.65
C PRO A 108 -17.67 -4.90 3.18
N THR A 109 -17.46 -6.04 2.51
CA THR A 109 -16.51 -7.06 2.97
C THR A 109 -15.07 -6.56 2.99
N PHE A 110 -14.74 -5.55 2.18
CA PHE A 110 -13.41 -4.94 2.20
C PHE A 110 -13.07 -4.31 3.55
N LEU A 111 -14.06 -3.73 4.24
CA LEU A 111 -13.86 -3.10 5.54
C LEU A 111 -13.46 -4.16 6.58
N ASP A 112 -14.18 -5.27 6.62
CA ASP A 112 -13.86 -6.40 7.49
C ASP A 112 -12.48 -6.98 7.19
N GLU A 113 -12.13 -7.14 5.91
CA GLU A 113 -10.80 -7.60 5.50
C GLU A 113 -9.69 -6.65 5.95
N LEU A 114 -9.91 -5.33 5.86
CA LEU A 114 -8.95 -4.33 6.31
C LEU A 114 -8.78 -4.33 7.83
N ILE A 115 -9.86 -4.50 8.59
CA ILE A 115 -9.81 -4.66 10.05
C ILE A 115 -9.06 -5.94 10.44
N ASN A 116 -9.39 -7.06 9.79
CA ASN A 116 -8.75 -8.35 10.05
C ASN A 116 -7.25 -8.31 9.71
N PHE A 117 -6.89 -7.66 8.60
CA PHE A 117 -5.51 -7.44 8.21
C PHE A 117 -4.75 -6.62 9.26
N SER A 118 -5.35 -5.53 9.74
CA SER A 118 -4.73 -4.65 10.74
C SER A 118 -4.55 -5.34 12.10
N ARG A 119 -5.53 -6.17 12.52
CA ARG A 119 -5.49 -6.91 13.80
C ARG A 119 -4.49 -8.07 13.79
N HIS A 120 -4.52 -8.92 12.76
CA HIS A 120 -3.75 -10.18 12.77
C HIS A 120 -2.27 -10.03 12.46
N ARG A 121 -1.85 -8.92 11.83
CA ARG A 121 -0.47 -8.77 11.35
C ARG A 121 0.37 -7.80 12.18
N SER A 122 -0.18 -7.20 13.24
CA SER A 122 0.44 -6.10 14.01
C SER A 122 1.03 -4.99 13.12
N LEU A 123 0.55 -4.91 11.87
CA LEU A 123 0.89 -3.89 10.91
C LEU A 123 -0.15 -2.79 11.13
N SER A 124 0.22 -1.73 11.85
CA SER A 124 -0.55 -0.50 11.73
C SER A 124 -0.31 0.05 10.33
N MET A 125 -1.13 -0.43 9.40
CA MET A 125 -1.09 -0.09 7.98
C MET A 125 -1.22 1.43 7.78
N LEU A 126 -1.88 2.10 8.71
CA LEU A 126 -2.18 3.53 8.67
C LEU A 126 -1.33 4.36 9.66
N ASN A 127 -0.48 3.75 10.50
CA ASN A 127 0.50 4.51 11.28
C ASN A 127 1.59 5.02 10.35
N LEU A 128 1.51 6.33 10.07
CA LEU A 128 2.47 7.06 9.24
C LEU A 128 3.34 8.02 10.07
N ALA A 129 3.60 7.72 11.35
CA ALA A 129 4.45 8.56 12.20
C ALA A 129 5.86 8.78 11.60
N HIS A 130 6.38 7.81 10.81
CA HIS A 130 7.65 7.91 10.11
C HIS A 130 7.60 8.79 8.84
N LEU A 131 6.42 9.11 8.33
CA LEU A 131 6.29 9.87 7.09
C LEU A 131 6.75 11.30 7.33
N ARG A 132 7.83 11.68 6.65
CA ARG A 132 8.38 13.04 6.63
C ARG A 132 9.09 13.25 5.31
N ASP A 133 8.53 14.12 4.47
CA ASP A 133 9.11 14.50 3.19
C ASP A 133 9.86 15.83 3.36
N ASP A 134 11.19 15.76 3.43
CA ASP A 134 12.07 16.93 3.58
C ASP A 134 12.49 17.56 2.24
N SER A 135 11.81 17.23 1.12
CA SER A 135 12.17 17.76 -0.21
C SER A 135 11.90 19.27 -0.38
N SER A 136 10.96 19.82 0.38
CA SER A 136 10.65 21.25 0.43
C SER A 136 9.88 21.59 1.71
N THR A 137 9.82 22.86 2.10
CA THR A 137 9.02 23.31 3.26
C THR A 137 7.56 22.90 3.11
N ASN A 138 6.98 23.07 1.91
CA ASN A 138 5.60 22.65 1.63
C ASN A 138 5.42 21.13 1.77
N ALA A 139 6.41 20.33 1.35
CA ALA A 139 6.35 18.87 1.48
C ALA A 139 6.35 18.41 2.95
N TRP A 140 6.98 19.18 3.84
CA TRP A 140 6.93 18.94 5.28
C TRP A 140 5.51 19.15 5.82
N ASP A 141 4.85 20.26 5.44
CA ASP A 141 3.46 20.54 5.80
C ASP A 141 2.49 19.50 5.22
N TYR A 142 2.69 19.12 3.95
CA TYR A 142 1.90 18.06 3.31
C TYR A 142 2.06 16.72 4.03
N SER A 143 3.27 16.39 4.49
CA SER A 143 3.49 15.18 5.28
C SER A 143 2.71 15.22 6.60
N ALA A 144 2.66 16.38 7.26
CA ALA A 144 1.85 16.55 8.47
C ALA A 144 0.36 16.32 8.20
N TRP A 145 -0.18 16.93 7.15
CA TRP A 145 -1.57 16.71 6.75
C TRP A 145 -1.86 15.24 6.41
N VAL A 146 -0.96 14.57 5.69
CA VAL A 146 -1.09 13.15 5.34
C VAL A 146 -1.11 12.25 6.58
N ARG A 147 -0.32 12.56 7.61
CA ARG A 147 -0.36 11.83 8.90
C ARG A 147 -1.72 11.99 9.59
N VAL A 148 -2.28 13.20 9.60
CA VAL A 148 -3.62 13.46 10.17
C VAL A 148 -4.70 12.72 9.38
N TYR A 149 -4.59 12.70 8.05
CA TYR A 149 -5.54 11.96 7.21
C TYR A 149 -5.47 10.44 7.42
N ALA A 150 -4.27 9.89 7.66
CA ALA A 150 -4.12 8.49 8.02
C ALA A 150 -4.75 8.17 9.38
N LEU A 151 -4.56 9.05 10.37
CA LEU A 151 -5.21 8.94 11.69
C LEU A 151 -6.74 8.97 11.57
N TYR A 152 -7.29 9.86 10.75
CA TYR A 152 -8.73 9.88 10.47
C TYR A 152 -9.25 8.53 9.95
N LEU A 153 -8.53 7.91 9.01
CA LEU A 153 -8.92 6.60 8.48
C LEU A 153 -8.78 5.49 9.53
N GLU A 154 -7.77 5.55 10.39
CA GLU A 154 -7.59 4.61 11.50
C GLU A 154 -8.73 4.73 12.52
N GLU A 155 -9.08 5.94 12.93
CA GLU A 155 -10.22 6.21 13.83
C GLU A 155 -11.54 5.77 13.20
N ARG A 156 -11.76 6.02 11.90
CA ARG A 156 -12.95 5.51 11.19
C ARG A 156 -13.08 3.99 11.28
N LEU A 157 -11.97 3.25 11.10
CA LEU A 157 -11.96 1.80 11.24
C LEU A 157 -12.21 1.36 12.68
N ALA A 158 -11.67 2.07 13.67
CA ALA A 158 -11.92 1.81 15.08
C ALA A 158 -13.40 2.00 15.43
N CYS A 159 -14.02 3.11 14.99
CA CYS A 159 -15.44 3.39 15.14
C CYS A 159 -16.31 2.28 14.53
N PHE A 160 -16.03 1.87 13.29
CA PHE A 160 -16.76 0.75 12.69
C PHE A 160 -16.56 -0.55 13.49
N SER A 161 -15.35 -0.81 13.97
CA SER A 161 -15.07 -2.01 14.75
C SER A 161 -15.89 -2.09 16.04
N ALA A 162 -16.09 -0.94 16.70
CA ALA A 162 -16.86 -0.79 17.93
C ALA A 162 -18.38 -0.76 17.70
N LEU A 163 -18.85 -0.01 16.70
CA LEU A 163 -20.28 0.24 16.47
C LEU A 163 -20.93 -0.74 15.49
N LYS A 164 -20.12 -1.44 14.67
CA LYS A 164 -20.59 -2.29 13.56
C LYS A 164 -21.49 -1.55 12.56
N TYR A 165 -21.28 -0.24 12.44
CA TYR A 165 -22.08 0.67 11.64
C TYR A 165 -21.19 1.66 10.90
N ASP A 166 -21.46 1.91 9.62
CA ASP A 166 -20.70 2.84 8.75
C ASP A 166 -21.61 4.00 8.32
N VAL A 167 -21.47 5.15 9.01
CA VAL A 167 -22.26 6.38 8.79
C VAL A 167 -22.19 6.86 7.32
N GLU A 168 -21.03 6.70 6.67
CA GLU A 168 -20.76 7.22 5.34
C GLU A 168 -21.41 6.41 4.20
N ARG A 169 -21.79 5.15 4.47
CA ARG A 169 -22.44 4.28 3.48
C ARG A 169 -23.94 4.50 3.37
N GLU A 170 -24.57 5.09 4.38
CA GLU A 170 -26.01 5.37 4.35
C GLU A 170 -26.36 6.63 3.54
N GLN A 171 -25.38 7.52 3.34
CA GLN A 171 -25.56 8.79 2.62
C GLN A 171 -25.18 8.71 1.12
N SER A 172 -24.79 7.54 0.61
CA SER A 172 -24.30 7.31 -0.76
C SER A 172 -25.32 6.55 -1.61
#